data_AF-A0A1C5XYQ2-F1
#
_entry.id   AF-A0A1C5XYQ2-F1
#
_cell.length_a   1.000
_cell.length_b   1.000
_cell.length_c   1.000
_cell.angle_alpha   90.00
_cell.angle_beta   90.00
_cell.angle_gamma   90.00
#
_symmetry.space_group_name_H-M   'P 1'
#
loop_
_entity.id
_entity.type
_entity.pdbx_description
1 polymer ?
#
loop_
_entity_poly.entity_id
_entity_poly.type
_entity_poly.pdbx_seq_one_letter_code
_entity_poly.pdbx_strand_id
1 'polypeptide(L)'
;MQYVTRPMLKAPTLLDKFIGFTFEEMDLAGDIMLKALEKELARTKKKYDKYLSIQEIGEATTRQQTILYNVEQRYNDLDNLVHDLKELIDFSKRIRDPNQLKKQDEV
;
A
#
# COMPACT_ATOMS: atom_id res chain seq x y z
N MET A 1 -39.85 -39.04 -9.10
CA MET A 1 -39.68 -37.58 -9.14
C MET A 1 -38.19 -37.28 -9.24
N GLN A 2 -37.74 -36.68 -10.35
CA GLN A 2 -36.35 -36.21 -10.50
C GLN A 2 -36.22 -34.88 -9.77
N TYR A 3 -35.45 -34.85 -8.68
CA TYR A 3 -35.05 -33.59 -8.05
C TYR A 3 -33.97 -32.96 -8.92
N VAL A 4 -34.37 -31.99 -9.75
CA VAL A 4 -33.45 -31.11 -10.46
C VAL A 4 -33.06 -29.97 -9.52
N THR A 5 -32.10 -30.22 -8.62
CA THR A 5 -31.38 -29.12 -7.97
C THR A 5 -30.21 -28.71 -8.88
N ARG A 6 -30.53 -28.10 -10.03
CA ARG A 6 -29.52 -27.27 -10.70
C ARG A 6 -29.30 -26.06 -9.79
N PRO A 7 -28.07 -25.76 -9.33
CA PRO A 7 -27.83 -24.50 -8.69
C PRO A 7 -28.15 -23.41 -9.71
N MET A 8 -29.08 -22.53 -9.35
CA MET A 8 -29.37 -21.32 -10.13
C MET A 8 -28.07 -20.49 -10.21
N LEU A 9 -27.37 -20.58 -11.34
CA LEU A 9 -26.36 -19.62 -11.79
C LEU A 9 -27.03 -18.28 -12.17
N LYS A 10 -27.78 -17.70 -11.24
CA LYS A 10 -28.45 -16.39 -11.39
C LYS A 10 -28.21 -15.50 -10.17
N ALA A 11 -26.96 -15.41 -9.73
CA ALA A 11 -26.50 -14.22 -9.00
C ALA A 11 -25.45 -13.52 -9.87
N PRO A 12 -25.84 -12.61 -10.79
CA PRO A 12 -24.89 -11.83 -11.57
C PRO A 12 -24.14 -10.76 -10.76
N THR A 13 -24.30 -10.70 -9.43
CA THR A 13 -24.03 -9.49 -8.63
C THR A 13 -23.03 -9.69 -7.48
N LEU A 14 -22.21 -10.74 -7.54
CA LEU A 14 -21.20 -11.03 -6.50
C LEU A 14 -19.76 -11.06 -7.03
N LEU A 15 -19.56 -10.92 -8.34
CA LEU A 15 -18.23 -10.94 -8.94
C LEU A 15 -17.56 -9.56 -8.94
N ASP A 16 -18.39 -8.51 -8.90
CA ASP A 16 -18.04 -7.09 -8.85
C ASP A 16 -17.90 -6.54 -7.42
N LYS A 17 -18.26 -7.33 -6.41
CA LYS A 17 -18.22 -6.95 -4.99
C LYS A 17 -17.26 -7.83 -4.20
N PHE A 18 -16.18 -7.23 -3.69
CA PHE A 18 -15.28 -7.87 -2.74
C PHE A 18 -15.65 -7.39 -1.33
N ILE A 19 -16.18 -8.28 -0.49
CA ILE A 19 -16.56 -7.98 0.91
C ILE A 19 -17.51 -6.77 1.02
N GLY A 20 -18.49 -6.66 0.11
CA GLY A 20 -19.50 -5.60 0.14
C GLY A 20 -19.06 -4.26 -0.46
N PHE A 21 -17.80 -4.12 -0.87
CA PHE A 21 -17.31 -2.96 -1.62
C PHE A 21 -17.19 -3.28 -3.10
N THR A 22 -17.49 -2.30 -3.94
CA THR A 22 -17.13 -2.35 -5.35
C THR A 22 -15.61 -2.22 -5.51
N PHE A 23 -15.13 -2.75 -6.61
CA PHE A 23 -13.74 -2.62 -7.03
C PHE A 23 -13.24 -1.17 -7.11
N GLU A 24 -14.08 -0.23 -7.56
CA GLU A 24 -13.76 1.20 -7.62
C GLU A 24 -13.63 1.82 -6.22
N GLU A 25 -14.50 1.44 -5.28
CA GLU A 25 -14.42 1.90 -3.89
C GLU A 25 -13.17 1.38 -3.18
N MET A 26 -12.74 0.14 -3.48
CA MET A 26 -11.49 -0.40 -2.97
C MET A 26 -10.28 0.33 -3.53
N ASP A 27 -10.26 0.65 -4.83
CA ASP A 27 -9.17 1.42 -5.44
C ASP A 27 -9.08 2.82 -4.83
N LEU A 28 -10.23 3.48 -4.66
CA LEU A 28 -10.29 4.80 -4.03
C LEU A 28 -9.79 4.76 -2.57
N ALA A 29 -10.19 3.75 -1.80
CA ALA A 29 -9.70 3.56 -0.45
C ALA A 29 -8.19 3.32 -0.41
N GLY A 30 -7.68 2.49 -1.32
CA GLY A 30 -6.24 2.23 -1.50
C GLY A 30 -5.46 3.51 -1.81
N ASP A 31 -5.94 4.32 -2.76
CA ASP A 31 -5.32 5.60 -3.13
C ASP A 31 -5.32 6.62 -1.98
N ILE A 32 -6.39 6.69 -1.19
CA ILE A 32 -6.48 7.56 -0.02
C ILE A 32 -5.47 7.12 1.05
N MET A 33 -5.41 5.82 1.35
CA MET A 33 -4.45 5.26 2.31
C MET A 33 -3.01 5.52 1.84
N LEU A 34 -2.71 5.27 0.57
CA LEU A 34 -1.40 5.49 -0.02
C LEU A 34 -0.97 6.96 0.10
N LYS A 35 -1.83 7.90 -0.28
CA LYS A 35 -1.54 9.35 -0.16
C LYS A 35 -1.32 9.79 1.28
N ALA A 36 -2.09 9.24 2.23
CA ALA A 36 -1.91 9.55 3.65
C ALA A 36 -0.53 9.07 4.14
N LEU A 37 -0.14 7.85 3.78
CA LEU A 37 1.15 7.27 4.14
C LEU A 37 2.32 8.01 3.48
N GLU A 38 2.23 8.36 2.19
CA GLU A 38 3.25 9.16 1.50
C GLU A 38 3.44 10.54 2.15
N LYS A 39 2.35 11.16 2.60
CA LYS A 39 2.40 12.43 3.33
C LYS A 39 3.07 12.28 4.70
N GLU A 40 2.82 11.17 5.39
CA GLU A 40 3.46 10.87 6.66
C GLU A 40 4.95 10.56 6.48
N LEU A 41 5.31 9.75 5.49
CA LEU A 41 6.68 9.44 5.08
C LEU A 41 7.45 10.73 4.78
N ALA A 42 6.89 11.65 3.99
CA ALA A 42 7.53 12.93 3.70
C ALA A 42 7.77 13.79 4.96
N ARG A 43 6.87 13.73 5.94
CA ARG A 43 7.06 14.43 7.24
C ARG A 43 8.14 13.76 8.08
N THR A 44 8.17 12.43 8.12
CA THR A 44 9.17 11.66 8.87
C THR A 44 10.55 11.83 8.25
N LYS A 45 10.67 11.82 6.93
CA LYS A 45 11.90 12.12 6.20
C LYS A 45 12.47 13.50 6.56
N LYS A 46 11.64 14.55 6.55
CA LYS A 46 12.09 15.90 6.97
C LYS A 46 12.60 15.93 8.40
N LYS A 47 12.02 15.13 9.31
CA LYS A 47 12.51 15.02 10.69
C LYS A 47 13.83 14.24 10.73
N TYR A 48 13.95 13.16 9.97
CA TYR A 48 15.17 12.38 9.83
C TYR A 48 16.32 13.28 9.36
N ASP A 49 16.14 13.96 8.21
CA ASP A 49 17.14 14.85 7.61
C ASP A 49 17.60 15.94 8.60
N LYS A 50 16.66 16.51 9.37
CA LYS A 50 16.98 17.49 10.40
C LYS A 50 17.90 16.91 11.48
N TYR A 51 17.56 15.75 12.04
CA TYR A 51 18.37 15.17 13.11
C TYR A 51 19.69 14.59 12.59
N LEU A 52 19.71 14.10 11.35
CA LEU A 52 20.93 13.66 10.67
C LEU A 52 21.90 14.84 10.51
N SER A 53 21.42 15.98 10.02
CA SER A 53 22.27 17.18 9.89
C SER A 53 22.87 17.65 11.23
N ILE A 54 22.14 17.50 12.33
CA ILE A 54 22.64 17.85 13.67
C ILE A 54 23.73 16.87 14.12
N GLN A 55 23.59 15.58 13.77
CA GLN A 55 24.63 14.59 14.04
C GLN A 55 25.90 14.84 13.22
N GLU A 56 25.76 15.16 11.93
CA GLU A 56 26.89 15.39 11.02
C GLU A 56 27.73 16.63 11.41
N ILE A 57 27.11 17.64 12.02
CA ILE A 57 27.80 18.84 12.54
C ILE A 57 28.61 18.51 13.82
N GLY A 58 28.42 17.33 14.42
CA GLY A 58 29.14 16.89 15.62
C GLY A 58 28.64 17.49 16.94
N GLU A 59 27.55 18.25 16.91
CA GLU A 59 26.94 18.90 18.08
C GLU A 59 25.74 18.10 18.66
N ALA A 60 25.49 16.88 18.17
CA ALA A 60 24.35 16.09 18.61
C ALA A 60 24.49 15.59 20.05
N THR A 61 23.58 16.02 20.91
CA THR A 61 23.39 15.47 22.25
C THR A 61 22.94 14.00 22.19
N THR A 62 23.20 13.22 23.24
CA THR A 62 22.73 11.82 23.37
C THR A 62 21.22 11.70 23.12
N ARG A 63 20.43 12.67 23.61
CA ARG A 63 18.98 12.72 23.39
C ARG A 63 18.64 12.87 21.90
N GLN A 64 19.34 13.72 21.17
CA GLN A 64 19.12 13.92 19.72
C GLN A 64 19.52 12.69 18.92
N GLN A 65 20.59 11.99 19.31
CA GLN A 65 20.98 10.71 18.70
C GLN A 65 19.93 9.62 18.91
N THR A 66 19.37 9.51 20.12
CA THR A 66 18.24 8.58 20.38
C THR A 66 17.01 8.93 19.55
N ILE A 67 16.70 10.23 19.40
CA ILE A 67 15.58 10.67 18.55
C ILE A 67 15.85 10.30 17.09
N LEU A 68 17.07 10.52 16.59
CA LEU A 68 17.43 10.17 15.22
C LEU A 68 17.22 8.68 14.95
N TYR A 69 17.74 7.79 15.80
CA TYR A 69 17.56 6.34 15.65
C TYR A 69 16.08 5.95 15.57
N ASN A 70 15.26 6.49 16.48
CA ASN A 70 13.82 6.21 16.48
C ASN A 70 13.12 6.75 15.21
N VAL A 71 13.55 7.91 14.71
CA VAL A 71 12.99 8.52 13.50
C VAL A 71 13.43 7.76 12.25
N GLU A 72 14.67 7.26 12.22
CA GLU A 72 15.21 6.41 11.15
C GLU A 72 14.45 5.10 11.04
N GLN A 73 14.24 4.39 12.15
CA GLN A 73 13.43 3.16 12.17
C GLN A 73 12.02 3.43 11.64
N ARG A 74 11.34 4.46 12.15
CA ARG A 74 10.00 4.83 11.67
C ARG A 74 9.96 5.23 10.20
N TYR A 75 11.01 5.88 9.70
CA TYR A 75 11.11 6.22 8.30
C TYR A 75 11.19 4.95 7.44
N ASN A 76 12.07 4.03 7.81
CA ASN A 76 12.25 2.77 7.09
C ASN A 76 10.99 1.90 7.13
N ASP A 77 10.33 1.79 8.30
CA ASP A 77 9.07 1.05 8.44
C ASP A 77 7.97 1.64 7.55
N LEU A 78 7.84 2.96 7.51
CA LEU A 78 6.86 3.64 6.65
C LEU A 78 7.18 3.50 5.16
N ASP A 79 8.46 3.56 4.78
CA ASP A 79 8.90 3.39 3.40
C ASP A 79 8.59 1.99 2.88
N ASN A 80 8.90 0.96 3.68
CA ASN A 80 8.53 -0.42 3.39
C ASN A 80 7.02 -0.60 3.25
N LEU A 81 6.23 -0.03 4.17
CA LEU A 81 4.77 -0.15 4.12
C LEU A 81 4.18 0.53 2.88
N VAL A 82 4.70 1.71 2.50
CA VAL A 82 4.31 2.40 1.25
C VAL A 82 4.68 1.55 0.03
N HIS A 83 5.85 0.93 0.03
CA HIS A 83 6.28 0.04 -1.04
C HIS A 83 5.35 -1.17 -1.17
N ASP A 84 5.12 -1.90 -0.08
CA ASP A 84 4.25 -3.08 -0.06
C ASP A 84 2.82 -2.75 -0.51
N LEU A 85 2.28 -1.60 -0.07
CA LEU A 85 0.95 -1.17 -0.47
C LEU A 85 0.87 -0.86 -1.97
N LYS A 86 1.92 -0.27 -2.56
CA LYS A 86 2.00 -0.03 -4.01
C LYS A 86 2.01 -1.34 -4.77
N GLU A 87 2.82 -2.30 -4.34
CA GLU A 87 2.87 -3.63 -4.96
C GLU A 87 1.51 -4.33 -4.90
N LEU A 88 0.81 -4.24 -3.76
CA LEU A 88 -0.52 -4.83 -3.60
C LEU A 88 -1.56 -4.17 -4.50
N ILE A 89 -1.54 -2.84 -4.63
CA ILE A 89 -2.43 -2.10 -5.53
C ILE A 89 -2.17 -2.51 -6.99
N ASP A 90 -0.91 -2.61 -7.39
CA ASP A 90 -0.54 -3.02 -8.75
C ASP A 90 -0.92 -4.47 -9.04
N PHE A 91 -0.72 -5.36 -8.06
CA PHE A 91 -1.17 -6.75 -8.15
C PHE A 91 -2.70 -6.85 -8.31
N SER A 92 -3.46 -6.10 -7.50
CA SER A 92 -4.93 -6.00 -7.62
C SER A 92 -5.36 -5.58 -9.03
N LYS A 93 -4.71 -4.55 -9.59
CA LYS A 93 -4.97 -4.08 -10.97
C LYS A 93 -4.70 -5.16 -12.02
N ARG A 94 -3.60 -5.91 -11.88
CA ARG A 94 -3.26 -7.02 -12.81
C ARG A 94 -4.28 -8.15 -12.77
N ILE A 95 -4.81 -8.49 -11.59
CA ILE A 95 -5.88 -9.50 -11.47
C ILE A 95 -7.16 -9.02 -12.19
N ARG A 96 -7.49 -7.73 -12.08
CA ARG A 96 -8.72 -7.18 -12.68
C ARG A 96 -8.67 -7.11 -14.21
N ASP A 97 -7.49 -6.87 -14.80
CA ASP A 97 -7.29 -6.85 -16.25
C ASP A 97 -6.35 -7.98 -16.73
N PRO A 98 -6.89 -9.20 -16.95
CA PRO A 98 -6.09 -10.34 -17.38
C PRO A 98 -5.44 -10.18 -18.78
N ASN A 99 -5.81 -9.16 -19.56
CA ASN A 99 -5.14 -8.86 -20.82
C ASN A 99 -3.79 -8.14 -20.62
N GLN A 100 -3.49 -7.61 -19.43
CA GLN A 100 -2.13 -7.10 -19.12
C GLN A 100 -1.13 -8.21 -18.76
N LEU A 101 -1.59 -9.32 -18.19
CA LEU A 101 -0.75 -10.48 -17.86
C LEU A 101 -0.13 -11.11 -19.12
N LYS A 102 -0.89 -11.21 -20.21
CA LYS A 102 -0.41 -11.78 -21.49
C LYS A 102 0.72 -10.99 -22.15
N LYS A 103 0.86 -9.69 -21.87
CA LYS A 103 1.90 -8.85 -22.49
C LYS A 103 3.28 -9.01 -21.86
N GLN A 104 3.37 -9.59 -20.65
CA GLN A 104 4.64 -9.82 -19.97
C GLN A 104 5.28 -11.16 -20.37
N ASP A 105 4.48 -12.13 -20.85
CA ASP A 105 4.96 -13.45 -21.29
C ASP A 105 5.41 -13.48 -22.77
N GLU A 106 5.30 -12.36 -23.50
CA GLU A 106 5.68 -12.24 -24.93
C GLU A 106 7.00 -11.47 -25.17
N VAL A 107 7.87 -11.32 -24.15
CA VAL A 107 9.21 -10.69 -24.30
C VAL A 107 10.32 -11.67 -23.97
#